data_AF-A0A2M9HPV2-F1
#
_entry.id   AF-A0A2M9HPV2-F1
#
_cell.length_a   1.000
_cell.length_b   1.000
_cell.length_c   1.000
_cell.angle_alpha   90.00
_cell.angle_beta   90.00
_cell.angle_gamma   90.00
#
_symmetry.space_group_name_H-M   'P 1'
#
loop_
_entity.id
_entity.type
_entity.pdbx_description
1 polymer ?
#
loop_
_entity_poly.entity_id
_entity_poly.type
_entity_poly.pdbx_seq_one_letter_code
_entity_poly.pdbx_strand_id
1 'polypeptide(L)'
;MAAKNGNSISAPTELLGRAGTAALVIARIGTVFLWIAAATTAVVLVAFIVASGTLTADYNRLSLNVGGVFSISITGQVLDYSIYLQQYDDAPINTVAVIATGVSRTAIFALLALAFGQVAALCDELNTWVRHAEQPSTSPFRAVISERLSHMGWYLIATPVVALANYIVCTLAGASGSAGVWLSGLLVMIGIMLLLLSRIFDYGMSLEQEVDGLL
;
A
#
# COMPACT_ATOMS: atom_id res chain seq x y z
N MET A 1 -17.09 -52.25 24.39
CA MET A 1 -16.50 -51.83 23.10
C MET A 1 -17.34 -50.69 22.57
N ALA A 2 -16.92 -49.45 22.81
CA ALA A 2 -17.64 -48.25 22.35
C ALA A 2 -16.64 -47.29 21.71
N ALA A 3 -17.10 -46.67 20.63
CA ALA A 3 -16.34 -46.13 19.51
C ALA A 3 -15.43 -44.94 19.85
N LYS A 4 -14.26 -44.93 19.21
CA LYS A 4 -13.33 -43.80 19.16
C LYS A 4 -13.81 -42.83 18.08
N ASN A 5 -14.68 -41.89 18.44
CA ASN A 5 -15.05 -40.76 17.57
C ASN A 5 -13.90 -39.75 17.53
N GLY A 6 -12.91 -40.03 16.70
CA GLY A 6 -11.89 -39.06 16.28
C GLY A 6 -12.27 -38.49 14.91
N ASN A 7 -13.19 -37.53 14.86
CA ASN A 7 -13.37 -36.71 13.66
C ASN A 7 -14.27 -35.50 13.96
N SER A 8 -13.69 -34.32 14.21
CA SER A 8 -14.34 -33.02 13.90
C SER A 8 -13.54 -31.76 14.27
N ILE A 9 -12.45 -31.83 15.05
CA ILE A 9 -11.76 -30.60 15.51
C ILE A 9 -10.62 -30.14 14.58
N SER A 10 -10.19 -30.92 13.58
CA SER A 10 -9.04 -30.60 12.72
C SER A 10 -9.35 -29.79 11.45
N ALA A 11 -10.59 -29.78 10.97
CA ALA A 11 -10.94 -29.12 9.71
C ALA A 11 -10.89 -27.57 9.73
N PRO A 12 -11.36 -26.85 10.79
CA PRO A 12 -11.40 -25.39 10.76
C PRO A 12 -10.00 -24.75 10.92
N THR A 13 -9.10 -25.38 11.66
CA THR A 13 -7.71 -24.92 11.86
C THR A 13 -6.85 -25.12 10.60
N GLU A 14 -7.06 -26.21 9.86
CA GLU A 14 -6.35 -26.46 8.59
C GLU A 14 -6.78 -25.48 7.48
N LEU A 15 -8.08 -25.15 7.40
CA LEU A 15 -8.61 -24.14 6.48
C LEU A 15 -8.12 -22.72 6.84
N LEU A 16 -8.10 -22.34 8.12
CA LEU A 16 -7.53 -21.07 8.57
C LEU A 16 -6.03 -20.98 8.24
N GLY A 17 -5.27 -22.06 8.46
CA GLY A 17 -3.83 -22.11 8.14
C GLY A 17 -3.55 -22.01 6.64
N ARG A 18 -4.37 -22.65 5.79
CA ARG A 18 -4.29 -22.51 4.32
C ARG A 18 -4.65 -21.11 3.85
N ALA A 19 -5.73 -20.53 4.38
CA ALA A 19 -6.17 -19.19 4.03
C ALA A 19 -5.13 -18.13 4.44
N GLY A 20 -4.56 -18.24 5.65
CA GLY A 20 -3.49 -17.37 6.13
C GLY A 20 -2.21 -17.48 5.28
N THR A 21 -1.85 -18.69 4.84
CA THR A 21 -0.70 -18.90 3.95
C THR A 21 -0.94 -18.31 2.56
N ALA A 22 -2.15 -18.45 1.99
CA ALA A 22 -2.50 -17.84 0.72
C ALA A 22 -2.48 -16.30 0.78
N ALA A 23 -3.04 -15.72 1.84
CA ALA A 23 -3.04 -14.27 2.08
C ALA A 23 -1.61 -13.72 2.19
N LEU A 24 -0.71 -14.43 2.88
CA LEU A 24 0.71 -14.07 2.99
C LEU A 24 1.40 -14.03 1.62
N VAL A 25 1.19 -15.04 0.79
CA VAL A 25 1.80 -15.10 -0.54
C VAL A 25 1.30 -13.96 -1.42
N ILE A 26 -0.01 -13.71 -1.42
CA ILE A 26 -0.61 -12.61 -2.17
C ILE A 26 -0.05 -11.26 -1.70
N ALA A 27 0.04 -11.04 -0.39
CA ALA A 27 0.56 -9.80 0.16
C ALA A 27 2.04 -9.57 -0.24
N ARG A 28 2.89 -10.59 -0.16
CA ARG A 28 4.30 -10.50 -0.59
C ARG A 28 4.45 -10.21 -2.07
N ILE A 29 3.69 -10.90 -2.92
CA ILE A 29 3.69 -10.66 -4.37
C ILE A 29 3.26 -9.22 -4.65
N GLY A 30 2.21 -8.73 -3.97
CA GLY A 30 1.76 -7.35 -4.05
C GLY A 30 2.86 -6.35 -3.68
N THR A 31 3.55 -6.56 -2.55
CA THR A 31 4.69 -5.73 -2.13
C THR A 31 5.79 -5.65 -3.18
N VAL A 32 6.21 -6.80 -3.73
CA VAL A 32 7.27 -6.85 -4.75
C VAL A 32 6.85 -6.10 -6.02
N PHE A 33 5.62 -6.32 -6.47
CA PHE A 33 5.10 -5.65 -7.66
C PHE A 33 5.04 -4.13 -7.48
N LEU A 34 4.62 -3.65 -6.31
CA LEU A 34 4.58 -2.22 -5.99
C LEU A 34 5.98 -1.58 -5.93
N TRP A 35 6.98 -2.28 -5.39
CA TRP A 35 8.37 -1.82 -5.43
C TRP A 35 8.93 -1.75 -6.85
N ILE A 36 8.61 -2.73 -7.71
CA ILE A 36 8.99 -2.69 -9.13
C ILE A 36 8.32 -1.49 -9.82
N ALA A 37 7.04 -1.22 -9.56
CA ALA A 37 6.35 -0.06 -10.10
C ALA A 37 6.94 1.27 -9.62
N ALA A 38 7.31 1.37 -8.33
CA ALA A 38 8.00 2.52 -7.76
C ALA A 38 9.37 2.74 -8.44
N ALA A 39 10.19 1.70 -8.54
CA ALA A 39 11.50 1.76 -9.18
C ALA A 39 11.40 2.16 -10.65
N THR A 40 10.44 1.58 -11.37
CA THR A 40 10.19 1.91 -12.79
C THR A 40 9.81 3.38 -12.96
N THR A 41 8.93 3.90 -12.10
CA THR A 41 8.52 5.31 -12.12
C THR A 41 9.71 6.24 -11.84
N ALA A 42 10.53 5.89 -10.83
CA ALA A 42 11.73 6.65 -10.49
C ALA A 42 12.75 6.66 -11.64
N VAL A 43 12.97 5.53 -12.33
CA VAL A 43 13.88 5.44 -13.48
C VAL A 43 13.41 6.34 -14.62
N VAL A 44 12.13 6.35 -14.95
CA VAL A 44 11.60 7.23 -16.01
C VAL A 44 11.71 8.70 -15.59
N LEU A 45 11.49 9.03 -14.33
CA LEU A 45 11.65 10.39 -13.81
C LEU A 45 13.11 10.85 -13.92
N VAL A 46 14.07 10.00 -13.55
CA VAL A 46 15.50 10.31 -13.69
C VAL A 46 15.87 10.48 -15.16
N ALA A 47 15.36 9.62 -16.04
CA ALA A 47 15.57 9.75 -17.48
C ALA A 47 15.01 11.08 -18.02
N PHE A 48 13.86 11.54 -17.52
CA PHE A 48 13.31 12.85 -17.86
C PHE A 48 14.21 14.01 -17.41
N ILE A 49 14.77 13.93 -16.20
CA ILE A 49 15.66 14.98 -15.68
C ILE A 49 16.97 15.04 -16.46
N VAL A 50 17.54 13.89 -16.83
CA VAL A 50 18.85 13.82 -17.50
C VAL A 50 18.74 14.07 -19.00
N ALA A 51 17.68 13.59 -19.64
CA ALA A 51 17.52 13.58 -21.08
C ALA A 51 16.05 13.83 -21.48
N SER A 52 15.53 15.00 -21.11
CA SER A 52 14.13 15.40 -21.37
C SER A 52 13.71 15.27 -22.84
N GLY A 53 14.63 15.46 -23.79
CA GLY A 53 14.39 15.34 -25.23
C GLY A 53 14.21 13.90 -25.76
N THR A 54 14.38 12.87 -24.92
CA THR A 54 14.18 11.46 -25.33
C THR A 54 12.76 10.94 -25.09
N LEU A 55 11.92 11.75 -24.45
CA LEU A 55 10.57 11.39 -24.05
C LEU A 55 9.55 12.02 -24.97
N THR A 56 8.59 11.23 -25.43
CA THR A 56 7.43 11.74 -26.14
C THR A 56 6.36 12.09 -25.12
N ALA A 57 5.99 13.37 -25.06
CA ALA A 57 4.86 13.83 -24.28
C ALA A 57 3.57 13.69 -25.08
N ASP A 58 2.53 13.30 -24.37
CA ASP A 58 1.13 13.24 -24.78
C ASP A 58 0.34 13.81 -23.59
N TYR A 59 -0.81 14.45 -23.81
CA TYR A 59 -1.55 15.28 -22.84
C TYR A 59 -1.39 14.91 -21.33
N ASN A 60 -1.57 13.63 -21.00
CA ASN A 60 -1.48 13.08 -19.64
C ASN A 60 -0.43 11.97 -19.48
N ARG A 61 0.51 11.84 -20.42
CA ARG A 61 1.45 10.72 -20.47
C ARG A 61 2.79 11.14 -21.06
N LEU A 62 3.86 10.85 -20.36
CA LEU A 62 5.22 10.85 -20.90
C LEU A 62 5.63 9.42 -21.16
N SER A 63 5.99 9.08 -22.39
CA SER A 63 6.49 7.76 -22.74
C SER A 63 7.93 7.80 -23.21
N LEU A 64 8.74 6.89 -22.67
CA LEU A 64 10.08 6.57 -23.11
C LEU A 64 9.99 5.33 -23.99
N ASN A 65 10.33 5.47 -25.27
CA ASN A 65 10.40 4.35 -26.19
C ASN A 65 11.80 3.74 -26.13
N VAL A 66 11.91 2.47 -25.72
CA VAL A 66 13.17 1.75 -25.70
C VAL A 66 13.26 0.87 -26.94
N GLY A 67 13.96 1.36 -27.96
CA GLY A 67 14.29 0.60 -29.16
C GLY A 67 13.11 0.15 -30.02
N GLY A 68 11.93 0.76 -29.89
CA GLY A 68 10.74 0.43 -30.68
C GLY A 68 9.96 -0.80 -30.20
N VAL A 69 10.38 -1.46 -29.11
CA VAL A 69 9.82 -2.75 -28.66
C VAL A 69 8.95 -2.58 -27.42
N PHE A 70 9.31 -1.68 -26.50
CA PHE A 70 8.55 -1.43 -25.28
C PHE A 70 8.56 0.05 -24.91
N SER A 71 7.42 0.53 -24.40
CA SER A 71 7.26 1.91 -23.92
C SER A 71 7.05 1.92 -22.41
N ILE A 72 7.92 2.60 -21.68
CA ILE A 72 7.72 2.85 -20.25
C ILE A 72 7.19 4.27 -20.11
N SER A 73 6.13 4.46 -19.32
CA SER A 73 5.49 5.77 -19.26
C SER A 73 5.08 6.23 -17.87
N ILE A 74 5.26 7.51 -17.59
CA ILE A 74 4.66 8.21 -16.45
C ILE A 74 3.35 8.82 -16.94
N THR A 75 2.23 8.39 -16.38
CA THR A 75 0.97 9.11 -16.56
C THR A 75 0.81 10.15 -15.45
N GLY A 76 0.18 11.28 -15.78
CA GLY A 76 -0.19 12.33 -14.82
C GLY A 76 -1.35 11.94 -13.90
N GLN A 77 -1.83 10.70 -14.00
CA GLN A 77 -2.79 10.13 -13.08
C GLN A 77 -2.08 9.70 -11.78
N VAL A 78 -2.42 10.40 -10.70
CA VAL A 78 -1.97 10.13 -9.33
C VAL A 78 -3.21 9.81 -8.50
N LEU A 79 -3.45 8.52 -8.26
CA LEU A 79 -4.63 8.05 -7.54
C LEU A 79 -5.93 8.46 -8.28
N ASP A 80 -6.77 9.32 -7.69
CA ASP A 80 -7.96 9.88 -8.32
C ASP A 80 -7.72 11.22 -9.04
N TYR A 81 -6.52 11.78 -8.95
CA TYR A 81 -6.19 13.06 -9.58
C TYR A 81 -5.58 12.81 -10.95
N SER A 82 -6.19 13.34 -12.01
CA SER A 82 -5.56 13.43 -13.32
C SER A 82 -4.93 14.81 -13.47
N ILE A 83 -3.65 14.86 -13.85
CA ILE A 83 -2.90 16.10 -14.02
C ILE A 83 -2.41 16.13 -15.46
N TYR A 84 -2.80 17.16 -16.21
CA TYR A 84 -2.32 17.33 -17.57
C TYR A 84 -0.84 17.76 -17.52
N LEU A 85 0.04 16.87 -17.98
CA LEU A 85 1.49 17.08 -18.04
C LEU A 85 1.86 18.02 -19.19
N GLN A 86 0.99 18.06 -20.20
CA GLN A 86 1.03 18.96 -21.33
C GLN A 86 -0.36 19.57 -21.51
N GLN A 87 -0.44 20.90 -21.55
CA GLN A 87 -1.73 21.61 -21.53
C GLN A 87 -2.45 21.58 -22.90
N TYR A 88 -1.67 21.54 -23.99
CA TYR A 88 -2.12 21.43 -25.39
C TYR A 88 -1.07 20.70 -26.24
N ASP A 89 -1.43 20.10 -27.38
CA ASP A 89 -0.53 19.30 -28.24
C ASP A 89 0.80 19.98 -28.62
N ASP A 90 0.86 21.32 -28.64
CA ASP A 90 2.07 22.12 -28.93
C ASP A 90 2.60 22.93 -27.73
N ALA A 91 1.98 22.80 -26.55
CA ALA A 91 2.42 23.54 -25.35
C ALA A 91 3.73 22.95 -24.79
N PRO A 92 4.62 23.79 -24.23
CA PRO A 92 5.81 23.30 -23.55
C PRO A 92 5.43 22.40 -22.37
N ILE A 93 6.17 21.30 -22.20
CA ILE A 93 5.97 20.35 -21.11
C ILE A 93 6.15 21.08 -19.77
N ASN A 94 5.16 20.97 -18.88
CA ASN A 94 5.27 21.54 -17.55
C ASN A 94 6.21 20.69 -16.70
N THR A 95 7.50 21.04 -16.72
CA THR A 95 8.57 20.29 -16.05
C THR A 95 8.31 20.13 -14.55
N VAL A 96 7.71 21.13 -13.90
CA VAL A 96 7.36 21.07 -12.47
C VAL A 96 6.26 20.04 -12.23
N ALA A 97 5.21 20.03 -13.04
CA ALA A 97 4.12 19.06 -12.91
C ALA A 97 4.59 17.62 -13.15
N VAL A 98 5.52 17.42 -14.09
CA VAL A 98 6.14 16.11 -14.36
C VAL A 98 6.96 15.62 -13.17
N ILE A 99 7.82 16.48 -12.62
CA ILE A 99 8.67 16.12 -11.48
C ILE A 99 7.80 15.84 -10.26
N ALA A 100 6.86 16.74 -9.93
CA ALA A 100 5.96 16.58 -8.80
C ALA A 100 5.15 15.28 -8.91
N THR A 101 4.57 15.02 -10.08
CA THR A 101 3.79 13.80 -10.33
C THR A 101 4.65 12.54 -10.27
N GLY A 102 5.86 12.55 -10.84
CA GLY A 102 6.78 11.43 -10.78
C GLY A 102 7.22 11.10 -9.34
N VAL A 103 7.55 12.13 -8.55
CA VAL A 103 7.93 11.98 -7.14
C VAL A 103 6.74 11.45 -6.33
N SER A 104 5.58 12.08 -6.44
CA SER A 104 4.37 11.71 -5.70
C SER A 104 3.91 10.29 -6.04
N ARG A 105 3.99 9.88 -7.30
CA ARG A 105 3.64 8.52 -7.73
C ARG A 105 4.62 7.48 -7.18
N THR A 106 5.91 7.78 -7.18
CA THR A 106 6.93 6.92 -6.54
C THR A 106 6.67 6.78 -5.04
N ALA A 107 6.36 7.89 -4.36
CA ALA A 107 6.04 7.90 -2.95
C ALA A 107 4.78 7.09 -2.63
N ILE A 108 3.72 7.23 -3.43
CA ILE A 108 2.48 6.45 -3.26
C ILE A 108 2.73 4.96 -3.46
N PHE A 109 3.47 4.55 -4.49
CA PHE A 109 3.81 3.13 -4.67
C PHE A 109 4.66 2.60 -3.52
N ALA A 110 5.60 3.39 -3.00
CA ALA A 110 6.38 3.02 -1.82
C ALA A 110 5.49 2.88 -0.56
N LEU A 111 4.59 3.83 -0.30
CA LEU A 111 3.65 3.77 0.83
C LEU A 111 2.74 2.54 0.75
N LEU A 112 2.20 2.25 -0.44
CA LEU A 112 1.41 1.05 -0.66
C LEU A 112 2.25 -0.23 -0.51
N ALA A 113 3.50 -0.23 -0.98
CA ALA A 113 4.39 -1.37 -0.83
C ALA A 113 4.70 -1.64 0.66
N LEU A 114 4.91 -0.58 1.44
CA LEU A 114 5.08 -0.66 2.89
C LEU A 114 3.82 -1.18 3.58
N ALA A 115 2.63 -0.68 3.20
CA ALA A 115 1.36 -1.17 3.73
C ALA A 115 1.17 -2.68 3.45
N PHE A 116 1.38 -3.13 2.22
CA PHE A 116 1.33 -4.56 1.87
C PHE A 116 2.41 -5.39 2.60
N GLY A 117 3.59 -4.80 2.82
CA GLY A 117 4.65 -5.44 3.59
C GLY A 117 4.24 -5.70 5.04
N GLN A 118 3.55 -4.74 5.67
CA GLN A 118 2.99 -4.92 7.01
C GLN A 118 1.85 -5.95 7.04
N VAL A 119 1.01 -6.02 6.00
CA VAL A 119 0.00 -7.08 5.87
C VAL A 119 0.68 -8.45 5.80
N ALA A 120 1.73 -8.59 4.98
CA ALA A 120 2.46 -9.85 4.84
C ALA A 120 3.11 -10.29 6.17
N ALA A 121 3.70 -9.34 6.91
CA ALA A 121 4.28 -9.60 8.22
C ALA A 121 3.22 -10.00 9.25
N LEU A 122 2.07 -9.32 9.26
CA LEU A 122 0.95 -9.66 10.14
C LEU A 122 0.37 -11.04 9.82
N CYS A 123 0.21 -11.40 8.55
CA CYS A 123 -0.22 -12.74 8.17
C CYS A 123 0.78 -13.82 8.59
N ASP A 124 2.09 -13.52 8.58
CA ASP A 124 3.13 -14.45 9.02
C ASP A 124 3.09 -14.67 10.54
N GLU A 125 2.94 -13.58 11.30
CA GLU A 125 2.76 -13.62 12.76
C GLU A 125 1.47 -14.37 13.15
N LEU A 126 0.37 -14.16 12.42
CA LEU A 126 -0.87 -14.91 12.66
C LEU A 126 -0.73 -16.40 12.28
N ASN A 127 -0.09 -16.72 11.17
CA ASN A 127 0.10 -18.12 10.76
C ASN A 127 1.02 -18.88 11.73
N THR A 128 2.08 -18.23 12.20
CA THR A 128 2.95 -18.80 13.25
C THR A 128 2.18 -18.99 14.55
N TRP A 129 1.35 -18.03 14.97
CA TRP A 129 0.48 -18.20 16.13
C TRP A 129 -0.47 -19.38 16.00
N VAL A 130 -1.24 -19.49 14.90
CA VAL A 130 -2.17 -20.61 14.67
C VAL A 130 -1.45 -21.96 14.75
N ARG A 131 -0.22 -22.03 14.23
CA ARG A 131 0.59 -23.27 14.27
C ARG A 131 1.13 -23.61 15.67
N HIS A 132 1.27 -22.62 16.56
CA HIS A 132 1.79 -22.81 17.92
C HIS A 132 0.70 -22.64 18.99
N ALA A 133 -0.58 -22.60 18.60
CA ALA A 133 -1.72 -22.36 19.49
C ALA A 133 -1.94 -23.45 20.57
N GLU A 134 -1.20 -24.57 20.52
CA GLU A 134 -1.20 -25.60 21.57
C GLU A 134 -0.34 -25.23 22.80
N GLN A 135 0.47 -24.17 22.73
CA GLN A 135 1.29 -23.72 23.87
C GLN A 135 0.54 -22.66 24.71
N PRO A 136 0.36 -22.88 26.03
CA PRO A 136 -0.52 -22.08 26.88
C PRO A 136 -0.05 -20.65 27.21
N SER A 137 1.08 -20.19 26.67
CA SER A 137 1.72 -18.92 27.03
C SER A 137 1.80 -17.89 25.90
N THR A 138 1.06 -18.08 24.80
CA THR A 138 1.09 -17.14 23.67
C THR A 138 -0.26 -16.48 23.46
N SER A 139 -0.46 -15.30 24.05
CA SER A 139 -1.65 -14.51 23.80
C SER A 139 -1.70 -14.05 22.32
N PRO A 140 -2.91 -13.97 21.74
CA PRO A 140 -3.12 -13.44 20.39
C PRO A 140 -2.99 -11.90 20.32
N PHE A 141 -2.98 -11.22 21.47
CA PHE A 141 -2.84 -9.77 21.60
C PHE A 141 -1.38 -9.40 21.87
N ARG A 142 -0.57 -9.37 20.82
CA ARG A 142 0.82 -8.92 20.91
C ARG A 142 0.92 -7.47 20.45
N ALA A 143 1.72 -6.67 21.16
CA ALA A 143 1.97 -5.27 20.83
C ALA A 143 2.51 -5.08 19.41
N VAL A 144 3.18 -6.11 18.89
CA VAL A 144 3.67 -6.15 17.50
C VAL A 144 2.52 -6.10 16.50
N ILE A 145 1.39 -6.75 16.78
CA ILE A 145 0.22 -6.78 15.88
C ILE A 145 -0.48 -5.41 15.85
N SER A 146 -0.67 -4.77 17.02
CA SER A 146 -1.25 -3.43 17.10
C SER A 146 -0.34 -2.38 16.46
N GLU A 147 0.97 -2.43 16.72
CA GLU A 147 1.95 -1.52 16.10
C GLU A 147 1.95 -1.64 14.56
N ARG A 148 1.86 -2.86 14.02
CA ARG A 148 1.77 -3.07 12.57
C ARG A 148 0.45 -2.55 11.98
N LEU A 149 -0.68 -2.79 12.66
CA LEU A 149 -2.00 -2.26 12.27
C LEU A 149 -2.00 -0.73 12.24
N SER A 150 -1.37 -0.11 13.24
CA SER A 150 -1.18 1.34 13.30
C SER A 150 -0.38 1.86 12.10
N HIS A 151 0.77 1.24 11.81
CA HIS A 151 1.59 1.62 10.65
C HIS A 151 0.85 1.45 9.32
N MET A 152 0.10 0.36 9.13
CA MET A 152 -0.75 0.16 7.95
C MET A 152 -1.78 1.29 7.79
N GLY A 153 -2.46 1.64 8.89
CA GLY A 153 -3.44 2.73 8.89
C GLY A 153 -2.83 4.06 8.48
N TRP A 154 -1.65 4.39 9.01
CA TRP A 154 -0.93 5.62 8.68
C TRP A 154 -0.46 5.67 7.22
N TYR A 155 0.07 4.57 6.67
CA TYR A 155 0.49 4.55 5.26
C TYR A 155 -0.69 4.72 4.29
N LEU A 156 -1.84 4.13 4.62
CA LEU A 156 -3.06 4.26 3.81
C LEU A 156 -3.66 5.66 3.87
N ILE A 157 -3.54 6.38 4.98
CA ILE A 157 -3.95 7.79 5.10
C ILE A 157 -2.93 8.72 4.44
N ALA A 158 -1.63 8.44 4.56
CA ALA A 158 -0.58 9.24 3.94
C ALA A 158 -0.67 9.23 2.41
N THR A 159 -1.12 8.12 1.81
CA THR A 159 -1.27 7.95 0.35
C THR A 159 -2.14 9.04 -0.31
N PRO A 160 -3.41 9.26 0.08
CA PRO A 160 -4.24 10.32 -0.46
C PRO A 160 -3.77 11.73 -0.07
N VAL A 161 -3.10 11.90 1.09
CA VAL A 161 -2.50 13.19 1.47
C VAL A 161 -1.39 13.59 0.49
N VAL A 162 -0.52 12.66 0.11
CA VAL A 162 0.51 12.88 -0.92
C VAL A 162 -0.11 13.21 -2.28
N ALA A 163 -1.18 12.50 -2.67
CA ALA A 163 -1.88 12.76 -3.92
C ALA A 163 -2.51 14.16 -3.95
N LEU A 164 -3.13 14.59 -2.85
CA LEU A 164 -3.70 15.93 -2.71
C LEU A 164 -2.62 17.02 -2.71
N ALA A 165 -1.52 16.81 -1.99
CA ALA A 165 -0.38 17.72 -2.01
C ALA A 165 0.18 17.88 -3.43
N ASN A 166 0.29 16.78 -4.18
CA ASN A 166 0.71 16.80 -5.58
C ASN A 166 -0.24 17.66 -6.44
N TYR A 167 -1.54 17.49 -6.27
CA TYR A 167 -2.55 18.25 -7.00
C TYR A 167 -2.44 19.76 -6.69
N ILE A 168 -2.22 20.15 -5.44
CA ILE A 168 -2.00 21.55 -5.05
C ILE A 168 -0.73 22.11 -5.71
N VAL A 169 0.39 21.39 -5.64
CA VAL A 169 1.65 21.82 -6.25
C VAL A 169 1.50 21.96 -7.78
N CYS A 170 0.84 21.02 -8.44
CA CYS A 170 0.65 21.06 -9.89
C CYS A 170 -0.29 22.19 -10.33
N THR A 171 -1.36 22.46 -9.57
CA THR A 171 -2.27 23.58 -9.86
C THR A 171 -1.60 24.94 -9.66
N LEU A 172 -0.76 25.09 -8.63
CA LEU A 172 0.06 26.29 -8.43
C LEU A 172 1.11 26.48 -9.53
N ALA A 173 1.63 25.38 -10.08
CA ALA A 173 2.56 25.40 -11.20
C ALA A 173 1.88 25.65 -12.57
N GLY A 174 0.56 25.94 -12.58
CA GLY A 174 -0.20 26.22 -13.79
C GLY A 174 -0.64 24.98 -14.58
N ALA A 175 -0.47 23.77 -14.04
CA ALA A 175 -1.03 22.57 -14.65
C ALA A 175 -2.51 22.44 -14.29
N SER A 176 -3.33 22.13 -15.28
CA SER A 176 -4.74 21.80 -15.08
C SER A 176 -4.91 20.30 -14.82
N GLY A 177 -6.07 19.92 -14.30
CA GLY A 177 -6.35 18.51 -13.99
C GLY A 177 -7.80 18.29 -13.57
N SER A 178 -8.17 17.03 -13.40
CA SER A 178 -9.44 16.64 -12.79
C SER A 178 -9.19 15.95 -11.44
N ALA A 179 -9.94 16.34 -10.42
CA ALA A 179 -9.93 15.64 -9.14
C ALA A 179 -11.13 14.69 -9.02
N GLY A 180 -10.87 13.40 -8.89
CA GLY A 180 -11.78 12.47 -8.24
C GLY A 180 -11.42 12.33 -6.75
N VAL A 181 -12.33 11.75 -5.95
CA VAL A 181 -12.08 11.51 -4.51
C VAL A 181 -12.48 10.11 -4.06
N TRP A 182 -12.83 9.24 -5.01
CA TRP A 182 -13.48 7.98 -4.71
C TRP A 182 -12.52 6.95 -4.09
N LEU A 183 -11.39 6.67 -4.75
CA LEU A 183 -10.37 5.75 -4.23
C LEU A 183 -9.69 6.31 -2.97
N SER A 184 -9.46 7.62 -2.96
CA SER A 184 -8.87 8.38 -1.86
C SER A 184 -9.73 8.28 -0.61
N GLY A 185 -11.05 8.43 -0.74
CA GLY A 185 -12.01 8.27 0.34
C GLY A 185 -12.01 6.85 0.91
N LEU A 186 -11.98 5.83 0.04
CA LEU A 186 -11.90 4.43 0.46
C LEU A 186 -10.61 4.13 1.24
N LEU A 187 -9.47 4.62 0.77
CA LEU A 187 -8.17 4.46 1.44
C LEU A 187 -8.16 5.09 2.84
N VAL A 188 -8.70 6.30 2.97
CA VAL A 188 -8.84 6.97 4.28
C VAL A 188 -9.75 6.18 5.22
N MET A 189 -10.90 5.72 4.73
CA MET A 189 -11.83 4.93 5.55
C MET A 189 -11.18 3.65 6.07
N ILE A 190 -10.53 2.89 5.18
CA ILE A 190 -9.82 1.65 5.57
C ILE A 190 -8.70 1.98 6.55
N GLY A 191 -7.93 3.05 6.32
CA GLY A 191 -6.87 3.47 7.21
C GLY A 191 -7.37 3.81 8.63
N ILE A 192 -8.49 4.53 8.73
CA ILE A 192 -9.13 4.85 10.01
C ILE A 192 -9.61 3.57 10.71
N MET A 193 -10.24 2.65 9.98
CA MET A 193 -10.68 1.37 10.55
C MET A 193 -9.51 0.56 11.13
N LEU A 194 -8.36 0.53 10.47
CA LEU A 194 -7.17 -0.15 10.98
C LEU A 194 -6.58 0.54 12.21
N LEU A 195 -6.59 1.87 12.27
CA LEU A 195 -6.17 2.61 13.47
C LEU A 195 -7.10 2.33 14.66
N LEU A 196 -8.41 2.30 14.44
CA LEU A 196 -9.37 1.93 15.47
C LEU A 196 -9.15 0.49 15.94
N LEU A 197 -8.90 -0.43 15.02
CA LEU A 197 -8.60 -1.81 15.36
C LEU A 197 -7.33 -1.90 16.22
N SER A 198 -6.24 -1.21 15.83
CA SER A 198 -5.02 -1.11 16.64
C SER A 198 -5.31 -0.68 18.08
N ARG A 199 -6.17 0.33 18.27
CA ARG A 199 -6.55 0.82 19.61
C ARG A 199 -7.33 -0.23 20.42
N ILE A 200 -8.19 -1.00 19.78
CA ILE A 200 -8.92 -2.10 20.42
C ILE A 200 -7.94 -3.19 20.87
N PHE A 201 -6.95 -3.53 20.04
CA PHE A 201 -5.91 -4.50 20.40
C PHE A 201 -5.06 -4.00 21.59
N ASP A 202 -4.67 -2.72 21.59
CA ASP A 202 -3.94 -2.11 22.73
C ASP A 202 -4.74 -2.17 24.02
N TYR A 203 -6.05 -1.87 23.94
CA TYR A 203 -6.95 -1.97 25.09
C TYR A 203 -7.09 -3.42 25.59
N GLY A 204 -7.22 -4.39 24.68
CA GLY A 204 -7.25 -5.82 25.02
C GLY A 204 -5.99 -6.27 25.77
N MET A 205 -4.81 -5.82 25.36
CA MET A 205 -3.55 -6.12 26.07
C MET A 205 -3.54 -5.56 27.49
N SER A 206 -4.02 -4.33 27.70
CA SER A 206 -4.09 -3.75 29.05
C SER A 206 -5.00 -4.54 29.99
N LEU A 207 -6.11 -5.06 29.47
CA LEU A 207 -7.02 -5.91 30.23
C LEU A 207 -6.40 -7.27 30.60
N GLU A 208 -5.69 -7.92 29.68
CA GLU A 208 -4.97 -9.17 29.98
C GLU A 208 -3.91 -8.93 31.07
N GLN A 209 -3.16 -7.83 31.00
CA GLN A 209 -2.15 -7.50 32.00
C GLN A 209 -2.74 -7.18 33.37
N GLU A 210 -3.91 -6.54 33.44
CA GLU A 210 -4.62 -6.29 34.69
C GLU A 210 -5.13 -7.60 35.32
N VAL A 211 -5.64 -8.53 34.53
CA VAL A 211 -6.15 -9.83 35.00
C VAL A 211 -5.01 -10.77 35.44
N ASP A 212 -3.92 -10.85 34.67
CA ASP A 212 -2.75 -11.65 35.02
C ASP A 212 -1.98 -11.05 36.21
N GLY A 213 -2.06 -9.73 36.43
CA GLY A 213 -1.48 -9.07 37.60
C GLY A 213 -2.28 -9.24 38.90
N LEU A 214 -3.50 -9.79 38.82
CA LEU A 214 -4.42 -10.01 39.95
C LEU A 214 -4.42 -11.46 40.47
N LEU A 215 -3.74 -12.39 39.79
CA LEU A 215 -3.54 -13.79 40.19
C LEU A 215 -2.13 -14.03 40.75
#